data_AF-A0A8T5UJM5-F1
#
_entry.id   AF-A0A8T5UJM5-F1
#
_cell.length_a   1.000
_cell.length_b   1.000
_cell.length_c   1.000
_cell.angle_alpha   90.00
_cell.angle_beta   90.00
_cell.angle_gamma   90.00
#
_symmetry.space_group_name_H-M   'P 1'
#
loop_
_entity.id
_entity.type
_entity.pdbx_description
1 polymer ?
#
loop_
_entity_poly.entity_id
_entity_poly.type
_entity_poly.pdbx_seq_one_letter_code
_entity_poly.pdbx_strand_id
1 'polypeptide(L)'
;IISLILLGVGYACIVVNTIVIVWAMAPSEKKIGTYTGVYYAFSFLAAIIAPGIFEGLTLLFTWNAFFLIGAFFLVIALVLMFLVKRESADLTEEEKLARQKTIQEL
;
A
#
# COMPACT_ATOMS: atom_id res chain seq x y z
N ILE A 1 9.70 12.83 20.41
CA ILE A 1 9.69 11.36 20.61
C ILE A 1 8.32 10.77 20.32
N ILE A 2 7.25 11.22 20.97
CA ILE A 2 5.87 10.72 20.72
C ILE A 2 5.49 10.79 19.23
N SER A 3 5.73 11.90 18.55
CA SER A 3 5.43 12.04 17.12
C SER A 3 6.20 11.05 16.23
N LEU A 4 7.46 10.72 16.59
CA LEU A 4 8.26 9.74 15.85
C LEU A 4 7.72 8.32 16.05
N ILE A 5 7.24 8.00 17.25
CA ILE A 5 6.60 6.71 17.53
C ILE A 5 5.32 6.58 16.71
N LEU A 6 4.45 7.61 16.71
CA LEU A 6 3.21 7.60 15.94
C LEU A 6 3.46 7.47 14.44
N LEU A 7 4.44 8.21 13.91
CA LEU A 7 4.83 8.11 12.51
C LEU A 7 5.41 6.73 12.18
N GLY A 8 6.25 6.16 13.05
CA GLY A 8 6.81 4.83 12.85
C GLY A 8 5.76 3.72 12.85
N VAL A 9 4.83 3.74 13.81
CA VAL A 9 3.72 2.78 13.88
C VAL A 9 2.80 2.94 12.68
N GLY A 10 2.41 4.17 12.33
CA GLY A 10 1.57 4.44 11.17
C GLY A 10 2.22 3.97 9.87
N TYR A 11 3.51 4.26 9.68
CA TYR A 11 4.28 3.80 8.54
C TYR A 11 4.32 2.28 8.45
N ALA A 12 4.61 1.59 9.56
CA ALA A 12 4.63 0.13 9.59
C ALA A 12 3.26 -0.47 9.22
N CYS A 13 2.16 0.07 9.76
CA CYS A 13 0.81 -0.37 9.42
C CYS A 13 0.51 -0.23 7.92
N ILE A 14 1.00 0.82 7.27
CA ILE A 14 0.79 1.02 5.83
C ILE A 14 1.65 0.01 5.04
N VAL A 15 2.96 0.00 5.26
CA VAL A 15 3.91 -0.75 4.42
C VAL A 15 3.69 -2.26 4.44
N VAL A 16 3.24 -2.83 5.56
CA VAL A 16 2.99 -4.28 5.65
C VAL A 16 1.71 -4.69 4.93
N ASN A 17 0.72 -3.79 4.81
CA ASN A 17 -0.58 -4.10 4.21
C ASN A 17 -0.64 -3.76 2.71
N THR A 18 0.12 -2.76 2.25
CA THR A 18 0.12 -2.31 0.84
C THR A 18 0.49 -3.44 -0.12
N ILE A 19 1.50 -4.25 0.21
CA ILE A 19 1.93 -5.36 -0.64
C ILE A 19 0.87 -6.47 -0.72
N VAL A 20 0.15 -6.73 0.37
CA VAL A 20 -0.94 -7.71 0.42
C VAL A 20 -2.10 -7.29 -0.48
N ILE A 21 -2.43 -6.00 -0.50
CA ILE A 21 -3.43 -5.44 -1.42
C ILE A 21 -3.00 -5.65 -2.87
N VAL A 22 -1.72 -5.42 -3.18
CA VAL A 22 -1.17 -5.62 -4.53
C VAL A 22 -1.26 -7.10 -4.96
N TRP A 23 -0.96 -8.03 -4.06
CA TRP A 23 -1.10 -9.46 -4.35
C TRP A 23 -2.56 -9.87 -4.56
N ALA A 24 -3.49 -9.29 -3.80
CA ALA A 24 -4.92 -9.54 -3.99
C ALA A 24 -5.46 -9.01 -5.33
N MET A 25 -4.77 -8.06 -5.98
CA MET A 25 -5.11 -7.58 -7.33
C MET A 25 -4.48 -8.41 -8.45
N ALA A 26 -3.61 -9.37 -8.13
CA ALA A 26 -3.01 -10.23 -9.14
C ALA A 26 -4.07 -11.24 -9.64
N PRO A 27 -4.35 -11.29 -10.94
CA PRO A 27 -5.44 -12.11 -11.47
C PRO A 27 -5.15 -13.63 -11.45
N SER A 28 -3.91 -14.01 -11.13
CA SER A 28 -3.52 -15.40 -10.89
C SER A 28 -2.20 -15.46 -10.13
N GLU A 29 -1.93 -16.59 -9.48
CA GLU A 29 -0.69 -16.83 -8.72
C GLU A 29 0.57 -16.60 -9.57
N LYS A 30 0.52 -16.98 -10.86
CA LYS A 30 1.64 -16.81 -11.80
C LYS A 30 2.01 -15.35 -12.04
N LYS A 31 1.09 -14.40 -11.79
CA LYS A 31 1.32 -12.96 -11.97
C LYS A 31 1.68 -12.21 -10.69
N ILE A 32 1.64 -12.86 -9.52
CA ILE A 32 2.01 -12.25 -8.24
C ILE A 32 3.43 -11.65 -8.30
N GLY A 33 4.38 -12.35 -8.93
CA GLY A 33 5.75 -11.86 -9.11
C GLY A 33 5.82 -10.56 -9.92
N THR A 34 5.04 -10.44 -11.00
CA THR A 34 4.97 -9.21 -11.82
C THR A 34 4.41 -8.04 -11.02
N TYR A 35 3.32 -8.26 -10.28
CA TYR A 35 2.70 -7.22 -9.45
C TYR A 35 3.62 -6.77 -8.30
N THR A 36 4.36 -7.72 -7.71
CA THR A 36 5.42 -7.43 -6.73
C THR A 36 6.53 -6.59 -7.33
N GLY A 37 6.97 -6.92 -8.55
CA GLY A 37 7.97 -6.14 -9.28
C GLY A 37 7.52 -4.70 -9.52
N VAL A 38 6.28 -4.51 -9.98
CA VAL A 38 5.69 -3.17 -10.17
C VAL A 38 5.63 -2.40 -8.85
N TYR A 39 5.18 -3.03 -7.76
CA TYR A 39 5.14 -2.43 -6.43
C TYR A 39 6.51 -1.89 -5.99
N TYR A 40 7.56 -2.70 -6.09
CA TYR A 40 8.89 -2.27 -5.68
C TYR A 40 9.52 -1.26 -6.65
N ALA A 41 9.25 -1.38 -7.96
CA ALA A 41 9.71 -0.40 -8.93
C ALA A 41 9.22 1.01 -8.58
N PHE A 42 7.93 1.18 -8.30
CA PHE A 42 7.37 2.47 -7.86
C PHE A 42 7.82 2.87 -6.46
N SER A 43 7.99 1.92 -5.53
CA SER A 43 8.48 2.21 -4.18
C SER A 43 9.90 2.80 -4.20
N PHE A 44 10.79 2.20 -4.99
CA PHE A 44 12.15 2.71 -5.14
C PHE A 44 12.20 4.00 -5.97
N LEU A 45 11.37 4.11 -7.01
CA LEU A 45 11.24 5.36 -7.76
C LEU A 45 10.82 6.52 -6.84
N ALA A 46 9.83 6.30 -5.97
CA ALA A 46 9.41 7.28 -4.99
C ALA A 46 10.54 7.60 -4.01
N ALA A 47 11.31 6.61 -3.54
CA ALA A 47 12.45 6.84 -2.64
C ALA A 47 13.58 7.67 -3.30
N ILE A 48 13.76 7.55 -4.62
CA ILE A 48 14.74 8.35 -5.39
C ILE A 48 14.23 9.78 -5.59
N ILE A 49 12.95 9.94 -5.92
CA ILE A 49 12.36 11.25 -6.26
C ILE A 49 12.06 12.09 -5.01
N ALA A 50 11.66 11.45 -3.90
CA ALA A 50 11.19 12.13 -2.70
C ALA A 50 12.19 13.14 -2.11
N PRO A 51 13.51 12.87 -2.01
CA PRO A 51 14.47 13.86 -1.53
C PRO A 51 14.48 15.13 -2.38
N GLY A 52 14.48 15.01 -3.71
CA GLY A 52 14.48 16.18 -4.60
C GLY A 52 13.20 17.01 -4.50
N ILE A 53 12.03 16.35 -4.37
CA ILE A 53 10.77 17.05 -4.10
C ILE A 53 10.83 17.76 -2.74
N PHE A 54 11.31 17.06 -1.70
CA PHE A 54 11.37 17.60 -0.35
C PHE A 54 12.31 18.81 -0.27
N GLU A 55 13.49 18.74 -0.87
CA GLU A 55 14.44 19.85 -0.99
C GLU A 55 13.87 21.01 -1.80
N GLY A 56 13.14 20.75 -2.89
CA GLY A 56 12.44 21.81 -3.64
C GLY A 56 11.39 22.52 -2.79
N LEU A 57 10.66 21.78 -1.94
CA LEU A 57 9.64 22.34 -1.07
C LEU A 57 10.24 23.15 0.09
N THR A 58 11.44 22.82 0.59
CA THR A 58 12.06 23.59 1.71
C THR A 58 12.47 24.99 1.27
N LEU A 59 12.69 25.20 -0.02
CA LEU A 59 12.97 26.53 -0.59
C LEU A 59 11.72 27.43 -0.62
N LEU A 60 10.53 26.84 -0.65
CA LEU A 60 9.25 27.56 -0.80
C LEU A 60 8.49 27.69 0.52
N PHE A 61 8.73 26.77 1.47
CA PHE A 61 7.93 26.64 2.69
C PHE A 61 8.80 26.58 3.94
N THR A 62 8.26 27.07 5.06
CA THR A 62 8.90 26.95 6.38
C THR A 62 8.75 25.54 6.95
N TRP A 63 9.65 25.16 7.86
CA TRP A 63 9.67 23.83 8.51
C TRP A 63 8.31 23.39 9.09
N ASN A 64 7.51 24.31 9.62
CA ASN A 64 6.19 24.00 10.18
C ASN A 64 5.18 23.54 9.10
N ALA A 65 5.33 24.02 7.87
CA ALA A 65 4.45 23.65 6.76
C ALA A 65 4.67 22.21 6.28
N PHE A 66 5.79 21.57 6.63
CA PHE A 66 6.06 20.18 6.24
C PHE A 66 5.11 19.17 6.87
N PHE A 67 4.62 19.44 8.09
CA PHE A 67 3.57 18.62 8.68
C PHE A 67 2.27 18.70 7.87
N LEU A 68 1.93 19.88 7.35
CA LEU A 68 0.76 20.07 6.51
C LEU A 68 0.93 19.43 5.12
N ILE A 69 2.13 19.54 4.54
CA ILE A 69 2.48 18.87 3.28
C ILE A 69 2.38 17.34 3.46
N GLY A 70 2.94 16.79 4.54
CA GLY A 70 2.83 15.36 4.85
C GLY A 70 1.38 14.91 5.04
N ALA A 71 0.58 15.68 5.77
CA ALA A 71 -0.85 15.43 5.93
C ALA A 71 -1.60 15.46 4.58
N PHE A 72 -1.25 16.40 3.70
CA PHE A 72 -1.81 16.50 2.35
C PHE A 72 -1.52 15.25 1.51
N PHE A 73 -0.27 14.77 1.49
CA PHE A 73 0.07 13.52 0.80
C PHE A 73 -0.64 12.30 1.40
N LEU A 74 -0.82 12.26 2.73
CA LEU A 74 -1.61 11.23 3.40
C LEU A 74 -3.08 11.25 2.97
N VAL A 75 -3.69 12.43 2.86
CA VAL A 75 -5.07 12.57 2.37
C VAL A 75 -5.19 12.08 0.93
N ILE A 76 -4.24 12.45 0.05
CA ILE A 76 -4.20 11.93 -1.32
C ILE A 76 -4.10 10.40 -1.32
N ALA A 77 -3.19 9.83 -0.53
CA ALA A 77 -3.02 8.39 -0.43
C ALA A 77 -4.31 7.70 0.06
N LEU A 78 -4.99 8.27 1.05
CA LEU A 78 -6.28 7.76 1.54
C LEU A 78 -7.36 7.79 0.46
N VAL A 79 -7.48 8.90 -0.28
CA VAL A 79 -8.42 8.99 -1.41
C VAL A 79 -8.12 7.93 -2.46
N LEU A 80 -6.85 7.75 -2.84
CA LEU A 80 -6.46 6.71 -3.78
C LEU A 80 -6.78 5.30 -3.28
N MET A 81 -6.57 5.04 -2.00
CA MET A 81 -6.93 3.75 -1.39
C MET A 81 -8.43 3.47 -1.41
N PHE A 82 -9.29 4.49 -1.27
CA PHE A 82 -10.74 4.32 -1.42
C PHE A 82 -11.16 3.95 -2.85
N LEU A 83 -10.35 4.29 -3.85
CA LEU A 83 -10.60 3.93 -5.25
C LEU A 83 -10.14 2.52 -5.60
N VAL A 84 -9.30 1.90 -4.76
CA VAL A 84 -8.83 0.53 -4.99
C VAL A 84 -10.01 -0.43 -4.82
N LYS A 85 -10.45 -1.01 -5.93
CA LYS A 85 -11.48 -2.04 -5.93
C LYS A 85 -10.82 -3.35 -5.54
N ARG A 86 -11.09 -3.80 -4.31
CA ARG A 86 -10.73 -5.14 -3.88
C ARG A 86 -11.64 -6.12 -4.64
N GLU A 87 -11.08 -6.91 -5.55
CA GLU A 87 -11.71 -8.20 -5.83
C GLU A 87 -11.72 -8.92 -4.49
N SER A 88 -12.92 -9.21 -4.00
CA SER A 88 -13.12 -9.90 -2.74
C SER A 88 -12.12 -11.05 -2.67
N ALA A 89 -11.58 -11.32 -1.49
CA ALA A 89 -11.01 -12.63 -1.18
C ALA A 89 -12.14 -13.69 -1.16
N ASP A 90 -13.02 -13.65 -2.16
CA ASP A 90 -13.82 -14.77 -2.56
C ASP A 90 -12.79 -15.81 -2.95
N LEU A 91 -12.69 -16.82 -2.10
CA LEU A 91 -12.05 -18.10 -2.38
C LEU A 91 -12.10 -18.33 -3.89
N THR A 92 -10.94 -18.57 -4.50
CA THR A 92 -10.91 -19.01 -5.89
C THR A 92 -11.92 -20.15 -6.06
N GLU A 93 -12.58 -20.29 -7.21
CA GLU A 93 -13.62 -21.31 -7.38
C GLU A 93 -13.11 -22.73 -7.01
N GLU A 94 -11.80 -22.96 -7.14
CA GLU A 94 -11.09 -24.14 -6.62
C GLU A 94 -11.08 -24.25 -5.09
N GLU A 95 -10.80 -23.17 -4.36
CA GLU A 95 -10.85 -23.13 -2.89
C GLU A 95 -12.29 -23.20 -2.35
N LYS A 96 -13.28 -22.61 -3.04
CA LYS A 96 -14.71 -22.79 -2.71
C LYS A 96 -15.13 -24.24 -2.85
N LEU A 97 -14.71 -24.89 -3.94
CA LEU A 97 -14.99 -26.30 -4.21
C LEU A 97 -14.29 -27.22 -3.22
N ALA A 98 -13.02 -26.95 -2.88
CA ALA A 98 -12.26 -27.71 -1.88
C ALA A 98 -12.91 -27.61 -0.50
N ARG A 99 -13.30 -26.40 -0.08
CA ARG A 99 -13.99 -26.17 1.20
C ARG A 99 -15.37 -26.83 1.24
N GLN A 100 -16.11 -26.83 0.12
CA GLN A 100 -17.38 -27.55 0.03
C GLN A 100 -17.19 -29.07 0.16
N LYS A 101 -16.17 -29.65 -0.48
CA LYS A 101 -15.86 -31.08 -0.34
C LYS A 101 -15.52 -31.45 1.10
N THR A 102 -14.66 -30.67 1.77
CA THR A 102 -14.30 -30.91 3.18
C THR A 102 -15.50 -30.80 4.13
N ILE A 103 -16.46 -29.90 3.85
CA ILE A 103 -17.70 -29.77 4.64
C ILE A 103 -18.69 -30.91 4.34
N GLN A 104 -18.69 -31.47 3.13
CA GLN A 104 -19.53 -32.63 2.77
C GLN A 104 -19.00 -33.96 3.31
N GLU A 105 -17.71 -34.06 3.62
CA GLU A 105 -17.06 -35.25 4.19
C GLU A 105 -17.14 -35.29 5.74
N LEU A 106 -17.69 -34.26 6.38
CA LEU A 106 -17.96 -34.17 7.83
C LEU A 106 -19.41 -34.53 8.15
#